data_AF-A0A7C1B105-F1
#
_entry.id   AF-A0A7C1B105-F1
#
_cell.length_a   1.000
_cell.length_b   1.000
_cell.length_c   1.000
_cell.angle_alpha   90.00
_cell.angle_beta   90.00
_cell.angle_gamma   90.00
#
_symmetry.space_group_name_H-M   'P 1'
#
loop_
_entity.id
_entity.type
_entity.pdbx_description
1 polymer ?
#
loop_
_entity_poly.entity_id
_entity_poly.type
_entity_poly.pdbx_seq_one_letter_code
_entity_poly.pdbx_strand_id
1 'polypeptide(L)' 'MTERMECMCLECGISHYIPISDLTIENVPDFEYPLVTNISCSECGGGLFVVGKEGEQPRYLTG' A
#
# COMPACT_ATOMS: atom_id res chain seq x y z
N MET A 1 -6.13 5.25 18.13
CA MET A 1 -5.07 4.45 17.48
C MET A 1 -5.01 4.91 16.05
N THR A 2 -3.84 5.33 15.56
CA THR A 2 -3.70 5.79 14.17
C THR A 2 -3.67 4.56 13.28
N GLU A 3 -4.73 4.33 12.51
CA GLU A 3 -4.76 3.24 11.53
C GLU A 3 -3.72 3.52 10.44
N ARG A 4 -2.86 2.54 10.16
CA ARG A 4 -1.86 2.60 9.10
C ARG A 4 -2.16 1.52 8.06
N MET A 5 -1.80 1.80 6.82
CA MET A 5 -1.86 0.83 5.73
C MET A 5 -0.45 0.39 5.35
N GLU A 6 -0.32 -0.89 5.04
CA GLU A 6 0.84 -1.42 4.36
C GLU A 6 0.77 -1.03 2.88
N CYS A 7 1.77 -0.28 2.42
CA CYS A 7 1.92 0.16 1.05
C CYS A 7 3.21 -0.45 0.49
N MET A 8 3.11 -1.32 -0.51
CA MET A 8 4.27 -2.00 -1.10
C MET A 8 4.72 -1.27 -2.37
N CYS A 9 6.03 -1.14 -2.54
CA CYS A 9 6.59 -0.56 -3.75
C CYS A 9 6.53 -1.55 -4.93
N LEU A 10 6.06 -1.06 -6.08
CA LEU A 10 6.01 -1.82 -7.33
C LEU A 10 7.41 -2.22 -7.85
N GLU A 11 8.41 -1.38 -7.59
CA GLU A 11 9.76 -1.54 -8.16
C GLU A 11 10.66 -2.38 -7.27
N CYS A 12 10.74 -2.05 -5.97
CA CYS A 12 11.68 -2.70 -5.05
C CYS A 12 11.01 -3.70 -4.08
N GLY A 13 9.69 -3.79 -4.06
CA GLY A 13 8.95 -4.72 -3.19
C GLY A 13 9.02 -4.40 -1.69
N ILE A 14 9.51 -3.21 -1.30
CA ILE A 14 9.61 -2.80 0.10
C ILE A 14 8.25 -2.30 0.58
N SER A 15 7.84 -2.77 1.76
CA SER A 15 6.63 -2.32 2.45
C SER A 15 6.88 -1.06 3.28
N HIS A 16 5.98 -0.10 3.16
CA HIS A 16 5.93 1.13 3.95
C HIS A 16 4.61 1.19 4.72
N TYR A 17 4.69 1.50 6.02
CA TYR A 17 3.51 1.66 6.87
C TYR A 17 3.14 3.13 6.98
N ILE A 18 2.10 3.54 6.26
CA ILE A 18 1.73 4.95 6.11
C ILE A 18 0.38 5.18 6.81
N PRO A 19 0.23 6.26 7.61
CA PRO A 19 -1.05 6.63 8.20
C PRO A 19 -2.12 6.81 7.13
N ILE A 20 -3.33 6.28 7.37
CA ILE A 20 -4.45 6.41 6.41
C ILE A 20 -4.80 7.88 6.14
N SER A 21 -4.66 8.75 7.13
CA SER A 21 -4.89 10.20 6.99
C SER A 21 -4.01 10.87 5.94
N ASP A 22 -2.87 10.26 5.64
CA ASP A 22 -1.84 10.83 4.78
C ASP A 22 -1.86 10.20 3.38
N LEU A 23 -2.73 9.20 3.15
CA LEU A 23 -2.81 8.48 1.88
C LEU A 23 -3.88 9.06 0.96
N THR A 24 -3.48 9.34 -0.27
CA THR A 24 -4.39 9.54 -1.40
C THR A 24 -4.31 8.33 -2.29
N ILE A 25 -5.41 7.59 -2.40
CA ILE A 25 -5.49 6.36 -3.19
C ILE A 25 -6.36 6.55 -4.42
N GLU A 26 -5.95 5.96 -5.53
CA GLU A 26 -6.70 5.90 -6.77
C GLU A 26 -6.91 4.44 -7.18
N ASN A 27 -8.14 4.09 -7.54
CA ASN A 27 -8.45 2.77 -8.07
C ASN A 27 -8.24 2.80 -9.57
N VAL A 28 -7.23 2.08 -10.04
CA VAL A 28 -6.93 2.00 -11.46
C VAL A 28 -7.66 0.80 -12.07
N PRO A 29 -8.44 0.99 -13.15
CA PRO A 29 -9.02 -0.12 -13.89
C PRO A 29 -7.92 -1.09 -14.30
N ASP A 30 -8.14 -2.39 -14.13
CA ASP A 30 -7.18 -3.48 -14.40
C ASP A 30 -6.04 -3.67 -13.39
N PHE A 31 -5.99 -2.91 -12.30
CA PHE A 31 -5.07 -3.15 -11.20
C PHE A 31 -5.82 -3.58 -9.94
N GLU A 32 -5.45 -4.73 -9.36
CA GLU A 32 -6.18 -5.35 -8.25
C GLU A 32 -6.11 -4.54 -6.95
N TYR A 33 -5.09 -3.68 -6.81
CA TYR A 33 -4.83 -2.92 -5.60
C TYR A 33 -4.97 -1.41 -5.82
N PRO A 34 -5.41 -0.63 -4.83
CA PRO A 34 -5.40 0.83 -4.93
C PRO A 34 -3.97 1.37 -5.02
N LEU A 35 -3.71 2.30 -5.93
CA LEU A 35 -2.41 2.96 -6.07
C LEU A 35 -2.34 4.21 -5.21
N VAL A 36 -1.20 4.46 -4.59
CA VAL A 36 -0.94 5.67 -3.83
C VAL A 36 -0.40 6.73 -4.78
N THR A 37 -1.05 7.89 -4.83
CA THR A 37 -0.73 8.94 -5.83
C THR A 37 0.02 10.12 -5.24
N ASN A 38 0.03 10.28 -3.92
CA ASN A 38 0.66 11.42 -3.24
C ASN A 38 1.97 11.09 -2.54
N ILE A 39 2.35 9.82 -2.45
CA ILE A 39 3.57 9.34 -1.78
C ILE A 39 4.25 8.29 -2.66
N SER A 40 5.57 8.43 -2.82
CA SER A 40 6.43 7.45 -3.50
C SER A 40 7.32 6.71 -2.50
N CYS A 41 7.93 5.62 -2.94
CA CYS A 41 8.87 4.83 -2.15
C CYS A 41 10.08 5.68 -1.72
N SER A 42 10.39 5.69 -0.42
CA SER A 42 11.55 6.42 0.13
C SER A 42 12.90 5.87 -0.35
N GLU A 43 12.95 4.61 -0.77
CA GLU A 43 14.19 3.92 -1.13
C GLU A 43 14.55 4.06 -2.61
N CYS A 44 13.55 4.02 -3.50
CA CYS A 44 13.78 4.02 -4.95
C CYS A 44 12.99 5.07 -5.72
N GLY A 45 12.08 5.81 -5.06
CA GLY A 45 11.20 6.79 -5.71
C GLY A 45 10.07 6.18 -6.55
N GLY A 46 9.94 4.85 -6.58
CA GLY A 46 8.89 4.14 -7.32
C GLY A 46 7.48 4.32 -6.75
N GLY A 47 6.48 3.93 -7.53
CA GLY A 47 5.07 3.96 -7.12
C GLY A 47 4.78 2.94 -6.01
N LEU A 48 3.80 3.28 -5.17
CA LEU A 48 3.32 2.44 -4.07
C LEU A 48 1.88 2.01 -4.34
N PHE A 49 1.53 0.80 -3.91
CA PHE A 49 0.14 0.33 -3.89
C PHE A 49 -0.23 -0.19 -2.49
N VAL A 50 -1.51 -0.08 -2.15
CA VAL A 50 -2.02 -0.50 -0.84
C VAL A 50 -2.26 -1.99 -0.83
N VAL A 51 -1.59 -2.69 0.08
CA VAL A 51 -1.76 -4.13 0.31
C VAL A 51 -2.91 -4.39 1.29
N GLY A 52 -2.99 -3.60 2.37
CA GLY A 52 -3.99 -3.80 3.42
C GLY A 52 -3.71 -2.97 4.68
N LYS A 53 -4.46 -3.22 5.76
CA LYS A 53 -4.18 -2.59 7.06
C LYS A 53 -2.92 -3.20 7.68
N GLU A 54 -2.15 -2.38 8.41
CA GLU A 54 -1.02 -2.85 9.20
C GLU A 54 -1.47 -3.98 10.15
N GLY A 55 -0.86 -5.15 10.01
CA GLY A 55 -1.15 -6.31 10.85
C GLY A 55 -2.35 -7.17 10.42
N GLU A 56 -3.08 -6.79 9.35
CA GLU A 56 -3.99 -7.75 8.71
C GLU A 56 -3.16 -8.79 7.94
N GLN A 57 -3.32 -10.06 8.29
CA GLN A 57 -2.73 -11.14 7.51
C GLN A 57 -3.34 -11.15 6.10
N PRO A 58 -2.55 -11.41 5.04
CA PRO A 58 -3.11 -11.50 3.72
C PRO A 58 -4.09 -12.69 3.68
N ARG A 59 -5.24 -12.49 3.04
CA ARG A 59 -6.39 -13.43 3.04
C ARG A 59 -6.14 -14.78 2.34
N TYR A 60 -4.90 -15.22 2.14
CA TYR A 60 -4.61 -16.55 1.58
C TYR A 60 -4.81 -17.71 2.59
N LEU A 61 -5.19 -17.43 3.85
CA LEU A 61 -5.74 -18.45 4.76
C LEU A 61 -7.21 -18.73 4.43
N THR A 62 -7.44 -19.40 3.31
CA THR A 62 -8.72 -20.08 3.03
C THR A 62 -8.54 -21.55 3.39
N GLY A 63 -9.23 -21.99 4.47
CA GLY A 63 -9.70 -23.38 4.67
C GLY A 63 -8.66 -24.48 4.82
#